data_AF-A0A7W9U390-F1
#
_entry.id   AF-A0A7W9U390-F1
#
_cell.length_a   1.000
_cell.length_b   1.000
_cell.length_c   1.000
_cell.angle_alpha   90.00
_cell.angle_beta   90.00
_cell.angle_gamma   90.00
#
_symmetry.space_group_name_H-M   'P 1'
#
loop_
_entity.id
_entity.type
_entity.pdbx_description
1 polymer ?
#
loop_
_entity_poly.entity_id
_entity_poly.type
_entity_poly.pdbx_seq_one_letter_code
_entity_poly.pdbx_strand_id
1 'polypeptide(L)'
;MKRFDLAIDKYQAEELFSAVRSKKDVIVLWMQAIKMFLANQPAENDKKIADLSIVVRSMSRLFCELNNGDKIFSVAFPFNSKSVEGRLEFSSREGVLIDSRVSSQVLTLIQGNGIFDCLDFNDFIDPIFDAADVDNNLWGLIRELMLVEDAYLRYDNDPDQVNGHIHPLHHIDMYYSSSGSFKIGLDQQIDKASLIGILSTETDCHYLRPAEVAAVRRGNQR
;
A
#
# COMPACT_ATOMS: atom_id res chain seq x y z
N MET A 1 16.10 -2.54 -13.23
CA MET A 1 14.87 -2.16 -12.50
C MET A 1 13.68 -2.69 -13.27
N LYS A 2 12.86 -3.56 -12.67
CA LYS A 2 11.57 -3.94 -13.25
C LYS A 2 10.50 -3.03 -12.66
N ARG A 3 9.67 -2.46 -13.52
CA ARG A 3 8.57 -1.58 -13.12
C ARG A 3 7.35 -1.94 -13.96
N PHE A 4 6.21 -2.09 -13.29
CA PHE A 4 4.93 -2.36 -13.91
C PHE A 4 3.99 -1.24 -13.52
N ASP A 5 3.46 -0.53 -14.50
CA ASP A 5 2.60 0.64 -14.30
C ASP A 5 1.21 0.38 -14.88
N LEU A 6 0.20 0.89 -14.20
CA LEU A 6 -1.19 0.85 -14.62
C LEU A 6 -1.83 2.20 -14.27
N ALA A 7 -2.34 2.90 -15.28
CA ALA A 7 -3.20 4.06 -15.09
C ALA A 7 -4.56 3.57 -14.60
N ILE A 8 -5.07 4.14 -13.51
CA ILE A 8 -6.35 3.72 -12.91
C ILE A 8 -7.34 4.89 -12.81
N ASP A 9 -8.62 4.54 -12.89
CA ASP A 9 -9.73 5.50 -12.84
C ASP A 9 -10.14 5.82 -11.40
N LYS A 10 -11.19 6.64 -11.27
CA LYS A 10 -11.71 7.06 -9.98
C LYS A 10 -12.21 5.92 -9.11
N TYR A 11 -12.92 4.94 -9.68
CA TYR A 11 -13.49 3.85 -8.92
C TYR A 11 -12.38 2.94 -8.36
N GLN A 12 -11.41 2.61 -9.19
CA GLN A 12 -10.24 1.81 -8.79
C GLN A 12 -9.38 2.54 -7.74
N ALA A 13 -9.19 3.86 -7.90
CA ALA A 13 -8.46 4.66 -6.93
C ALA A 13 -9.18 4.76 -5.58
N GLU A 14 -10.51 4.97 -5.57
CA GLU A 14 -11.31 4.98 -4.33
C GLU A 14 -11.21 3.64 -3.58
N GLU A 15 -11.19 2.53 -4.32
CA GLU A 15 -11.01 1.18 -3.74
C GLU A 15 -9.64 1.04 -3.05
N LEU A 16 -8.55 1.44 -3.72
CA LEU A 16 -7.18 1.32 -3.19
C LEU A 16 -6.84 2.34 -2.08
N PHE A 17 -7.44 3.53 -2.10
CA PHE A 17 -7.24 4.57 -1.09
C PHE A 17 -8.25 4.48 0.07
N SER A 18 -9.02 3.39 0.13
CA SER A 18 -9.80 3.07 1.32
C SER A 18 -8.91 3.03 2.57
N ALA A 19 -9.49 3.33 3.73
CA ALA A 19 -8.72 3.51 4.95
C ALA A 19 -8.03 2.21 5.37
N VAL A 20 -6.70 2.17 5.29
CA VAL A 20 -5.88 1.08 5.84
C VAL A 20 -5.74 1.30 7.35
N ARG A 21 -6.30 0.40 8.15
CA ARG A 21 -6.32 0.48 9.63
C ARG A 21 -5.73 -0.77 10.29
N SER A 22 -5.58 -1.84 9.53
CA SER A 22 -5.23 -3.17 10.03
C SER A 22 -4.56 -4.02 8.95
N LYS A 23 -4.01 -5.17 9.38
CA LYS A 23 -3.35 -6.12 8.48
C LYS A 23 -4.29 -6.65 7.38
N LYS A 24 -5.56 -6.89 7.70
CA LYS A 24 -6.56 -7.35 6.72
C LYS A 24 -6.74 -6.35 5.58
N ASP A 25 -6.72 -5.05 5.89
CA ASP A 25 -6.90 -3.99 4.88
C ASP A 25 -5.73 -3.98 3.89
N VAL A 26 -4.51 -4.22 4.37
CA VAL A 26 -3.34 -4.38 3.50
C VAL A 26 -3.46 -5.59 2.59
N ILE A 27 -3.93 -6.73 3.12
CA ILE A 27 -4.10 -7.94 2.30
C ILE A 27 -5.17 -7.72 1.23
N VAL A 28 -6.28 -7.07 1.58
CA VAL A 28 -7.33 -6.66 0.62
C VAL A 28 -6.73 -5.78 -0.47
N LEU A 29 -5.96 -4.75 -0.09
CA LEU A 29 -5.28 -3.84 -1.03
C LEU A 29 -4.36 -4.61 -1.98
N TRP A 30 -3.57 -5.56 -1.50
CA TRP A 30 -2.73 -6.41 -2.35
C TRP A 30 -3.54 -7.23 -3.35
N MET A 31 -4.63 -7.86 -2.91
CA MET A 31 -5.46 -8.68 -3.79
C MET A 31 -6.18 -7.83 -4.84
N GLN A 32 -6.68 -6.66 -4.47
CA GLN A 32 -7.29 -5.69 -5.39
C GLN A 32 -6.27 -5.20 -6.43
N ALA A 33 -5.08 -4.80 -6.00
CA ALA A 33 -4.02 -4.38 -6.91
C ALA A 33 -3.63 -5.49 -7.91
N ILE A 34 -3.46 -6.73 -7.44
CA ILE A 34 -3.20 -7.89 -8.31
C ILE A 34 -4.33 -8.04 -9.34
N LYS A 35 -5.60 -8.00 -8.91
CA LYS A 35 -6.74 -8.12 -9.84
C LYS A 35 -6.74 -7.00 -10.89
N MET A 36 -6.40 -5.77 -10.52
CA MET A 36 -6.28 -4.66 -11.46
C MET A 36 -5.18 -4.89 -12.49
N PHE A 37 -3.99 -5.33 -12.06
CA PHE A 37 -2.89 -5.67 -12.98
C PHE A 37 -3.23 -6.87 -13.89
N LEU A 38 -3.91 -7.89 -13.37
CA LEU A 38 -4.33 -9.06 -14.16
C LEU A 38 -5.40 -8.70 -15.19
N ALA A 39 -6.33 -7.81 -14.85
CA ALA A 39 -7.32 -7.29 -15.79
C ALA A 39 -6.66 -6.50 -16.93
N ASN A 40 -5.58 -5.77 -16.62
CA ASN A 40 -4.79 -4.99 -17.57
C ASN A 40 -5.65 -4.06 -18.44
N GLN A 41 -6.60 -3.37 -17.80
CA GLN A 41 -7.47 -2.38 -18.42
C GLN A 41 -7.08 -0.99 -17.89
N PRO A 42 -6.07 -0.34 -18.49
CA PRO A 42 -5.66 1.00 -18.06
C PRO A 42 -6.79 1.99 -18.32
N ALA A 43 -6.96 2.95 -17.41
CA ALA A 43 -7.86 4.07 -17.60
C ALA A 43 -7.43 4.91 -18.82
N GLU A 44 -8.42 5.40 -19.56
CA GLU A 44 -8.22 6.39 -20.62
C GLU A 44 -7.68 7.70 -20.03
N ASN A 45 -6.90 8.45 -20.82
CA ASN A 45 -6.18 9.64 -20.33
C ASN A 45 -7.09 10.70 -19.66
N ASP A 46 -8.33 10.85 -20.14
CA ASP A 46 -9.33 11.78 -19.60
C ASP A 46 -10.00 11.29 -18.30
N LYS A 47 -9.93 9.98 -18.03
CA LYS A 47 -10.50 9.32 -16.83
C LYS A 47 -9.45 8.93 -15.80
N LYS A 48 -8.18 8.96 -16.17
CA LYS A 48 -7.06 8.67 -15.28
C LYS A 48 -7.04 9.67 -14.12
N ILE A 49 -7.02 9.16 -12.89
CA ILE A 49 -6.80 9.99 -11.70
C ILE A 49 -5.62 9.53 -10.84
N ALA A 50 -5.14 8.30 -11.05
CA ALA A 50 -4.01 7.76 -10.30
C ALA A 50 -3.13 6.84 -11.15
N ASP A 51 -1.89 6.66 -10.69
CA ASP A 51 -0.92 5.71 -11.24
C ASP A 51 -0.59 4.64 -10.20
N LEU A 52 -0.95 3.40 -10.49
CA LEU A 52 -0.56 2.21 -9.73
C LEU A 52 0.73 1.64 -10.31
N SER A 53 1.73 1.40 -9.46
CA SER A 53 3.05 0.94 -9.87
C SER A 53 3.58 -0.15 -8.96
N ILE A 54 4.04 -1.28 -9.52
CA ILE A 54 4.90 -2.24 -8.81
C ILE A 54 6.33 -1.95 -9.22
N VAL A 55 7.19 -1.66 -8.24
CA VAL A 55 8.61 -1.38 -8.45
C VAL A 55 9.42 -2.52 -7.82
N VAL A 56 10.13 -3.27 -8.66
CA VAL A 56 11.02 -4.37 -8.27
C VAL A 56 12.48 -4.02 -8.64
N ARG A 57 13.26 -3.71 -7.62
CA ARG A 57 14.71 -3.39 -7.68
C ARG A 57 15.43 -4.01 -6.47
N SER A 58 16.04 -3.22 -5.59
CA SER A 58 16.48 -3.63 -4.25
C SER A 58 15.31 -3.90 -3.29
N MET A 59 14.13 -3.39 -3.64
CA MET A 59 12.88 -3.59 -2.93
C MET A 59 11.81 -4.10 -3.91
N SER A 60 10.78 -4.75 -3.38
CA SER A 60 9.52 -5.04 -4.09
C SER A 60 8.42 -4.29 -3.38
N ARG A 61 7.89 -3.23 -4.00
CA ARG A 61 6.88 -2.36 -3.39
C ARG A 61 5.81 -1.97 -4.40
N LEU A 62 4.59 -1.87 -3.90
CA LEU A 62 3.46 -1.27 -4.60
C LEU A 62 3.41 0.21 -4.22
N PHE A 63 3.11 1.04 -5.21
CA PHE A 63 2.89 2.47 -5.06
C PHE A 63 1.59 2.83 -5.76
N CYS A 64 0.81 3.73 -5.17
CA CYS A 64 -0.27 4.39 -5.88
C CYS A 64 -0.17 5.88 -5.65
N GLU A 65 -0.11 6.64 -6.74
CA GLU A 65 0.00 8.11 -6.74
C GLU A 65 -1.30 8.69 -7.27
N LEU A 66 -2.01 9.42 -6.42
CA LEU A 66 -3.28 10.08 -6.72
C LEU A 66 -3.05 11.54 -7.10
N ASN A 67 -3.81 12.03 -8.09
CA ASN A 67 -3.84 13.43 -8.51
C ASN A 67 -2.45 14.04 -8.69
N ASN A 68 -1.57 13.36 -9.43
CA ASN A 68 -0.20 13.81 -9.69
C ASN A 68 0.63 14.13 -8.42
N GLY A 69 0.43 13.35 -7.36
CA GLY A 69 1.26 13.42 -6.15
C GLY A 69 0.65 14.19 -5.00
N ASP A 70 -0.66 14.42 -4.98
CA ASP A 70 -1.34 14.93 -3.76
C ASP A 70 -1.31 13.88 -2.66
N LYS A 71 -1.50 12.60 -3.02
CA LYS A 71 -1.40 11.47 -2.09
C LYS A 71 -0.63 10.34 -2.73
N ILE A 72 0.26 9.73 -1.97
CA ILE A 72 1.04 8.59 -2.44
C ILE A 72 1.12 7.57 -1.32
N PHE A 73 0.50 6.41 -1.49
CA PHE A 73 0.75 5.29 -0.57
C PHE A 73 1.82 4.36 -1.13
N SER A 74 2.54 3.70 -0.23
CA SER A 74 3.39 2.57 -0.55
C SER A 74 3.28 1.46 0.47
N VAL A 75 3.32 0.23 -0.03
CA VAL A 75 3.37 -0.98 0.79
C VAL A 75 4.38 -1.95 0.19
N ALA A 76 5.07 -2.73 1.01
CA ALA A 76 5.83 -3.87 0.55
C ALA A 76 4.93 -4.77 -0.31
N PHE A 77 5.46 -5.29 -1.42
CA PHE A 77 4.74 -6.16 -2.32
C PHE A 77 5.36 -7.55 -2.23
N PRO A 78 4.77 -8.47 -1.44
CA PRO A 78 5.40 -9.73 -1.05
C PRO A 78 5.37 -10.81 -2.13
N PHE A 79 5.02 -10.44 -3.37
CA PHE A 79 4.83 -11.36 -4.47
C PHE A 79 5.91 -11.20 -5.53
N ASN A 80 6.31 -12.32 -6.11
CA ASN A 80 7.12 -12.35 -7.30
C ASN A 80 6.28 -11.87 -8.48
N SER A 81 6.75 -10.84 -9.18
CA SER A 81 6.09 -10.30 -10.37
C SER A 81 6.92 -10.59 -11.62
N LYS A 82 6.33 -11.25 -12.61
CA LYS A 82 6.97 -11.58 -13.88
C LYS A 82 6.09 -11.18 -15.05
N SER A 83 6.71 -10.81 -16.16
CA SER A 83 6.01 -10.71 -17.44
C SER A 83 6.31 -11.97 -18.25
N VAL A 84 5.27 -12.71 -18.59
CA VAL A 84 5.31 -13.93 -19.41
C VAL A 84 4.41 -13.69 -20.61
N GLU A 85 4.99 -13.70 -21.82
CA GLU A 85 4.26 -13.47 -23.07
C GLU A 85 3.43 -12.17 -23.09
N GLY A 86 3.93 -11.12 -22.44
CA GLY A 86 3.26 -9.81 -22.35
C GLY A 86 2.15 -9.74 -21.31
N ARG A 87 1.93 -10.79 -20.51
CA ARG A 87 1.00 -10.82 -19.38
C ARG A 87 1.75 -10.79 -18.06
N LEU A 88 1.17 -10.17 -17.05
CA LEU A 88 1.70 -10.22 -15.69
C LEU A 88 1.26 -11.49 -14.99
N GLU A 89 2.22 -12.15 -14.37
CA GLU A 89 2.01 -13.28 -13.48
C GLU A 89 2.57 -12.94 -12.10
N PHE A 90 1.79 -13.31 -11.08
CA PHE A 90 2.14 -13.11 -9.68
C PHE A 90 2.24 -14.46 -8.99
N SER A 91 3.25 -14.62 -8.13
CA SER A 91 3.32 -15.77 -7.25
C SER A 91 3.80 -15.41 -5.85
N SER A 92 3.37 -16.19 -4.86
CA SER A 92 3.84 -16.09 -3.47
C SER A 92 5.32 -16.46 -3.37
N ARG A 93 5.89 -16.32 -2.17
CA ARG A 93 7.27 -16.75 -1.91
C ARG A 93 7.41 -18.26 -1.97
N GLU A 94 6.41 -19.01 -1.50
CA GLU A 94 6.36 -20.47 -1.57
C GLU A 94 5.94 -20.99 -2.97
N GLY A 95 5.66 -20.08 -3.92
CA GLY A 95 5.45 -20.42 -5.33
C GLY A 95 3.99 -20.60 -5.75
N VAL A 96 3.03 -20.25 -4.89
CA VAL A 96 1.60 -20.29 -5.21
C VAL A 96 1.29 -19.24 -6.27
N LEU A 97 0.72 -19.64 -7.41
CA LEU A 97 0.29 -18.71 -8.46
C LEU A 97 -0.94 -17.92 -7.96
N ILE A 98 -0.92 -16.60 -8.13
CA ILE A 98 -2.00 -15.72 -7.68
C ILE A 98 -2.67 -15.13 -8.91
N ASP A 99 -3.79 -15.74 -9.28
CA ASP A 99 -4.66 -15.29 -10.37
C ASP A 99 -5.93 -14.61 -9.82
N SER A 100 -6.88 -14.31 -10.71
CA SER A 100 -8.17 -13.71 -10.35
C SER A 100 -9.02 -14.61 -9.45
N ARG A 101 -8.86 -15.93 -9.52
CA ARG A 101 -9.60 -16.89 -8.68
C ARG A 101 -9.01 -16.88 -7.26
N VAL A 102 -7.69 -17.10 -7.13
CA VAL A 102 -7.00 -17.14 -5.83
C VAL A 102 -7.17 -15.83 -5.10
N SER A 103 -6.96 -14.69 -5.78
CA SER A 103 -7.19 -13.37 -5.17
C SER A 103 -8.63 -13.17 -4.69
N SER A 104 -9.62 -13.68 -5.42
CA SER A 104 -11.04 -13.62 -5.00
C SER A 104 -11.36 -14.57 -3.84
N GLN A 105 -10.71 -15.73 -3.75
CA GLN A 105 -10.84 -16.63 -2.60
C GLN A 105 -10.28 -15.98 -1.33
N VAL A 106 -9.09 -15.35 -1.41
CA VAL A 106 -8.51 -14.59 -0.30
C VAL A 106 -9.43 -13.45 0.13
N LEU A 107 -9.97 -12.68 -0.82
CA LEU A 107 -10.94 -11.62 -0.50
C LEU A 107 -12.21 -12.16 0.15
N THR A 108 -12.72 -13.31 -0.31
CA THR A 108 -13.90 -13.96 0.30
C THR A 108 -13.63 -14.37 1.74
N LEU A 109 -12.48 -14.98 2.03
CA LEU A 109 -12.10 -15.34 3.41
C LEU A 109 -12.01 -14.10 4.31
N ILE A 110 -11.40 -13.03 3.82
CA ILE A 110 -11.12 -11.84 4.63
C ILE A 110 -12.36 -10.96 4.81
N GLN A 111 -13.08 -10.66 3.73
CA GLN A 111 -14.19 -9.71 3.74
C GLN A 111 -15.56 -10.39 3.86
N GLY A 112 -15.71 -11.60 3.33
CA GLY A 112 -16.95 -12.37 3.37
C GLY A 112 -17.08 -13.16 4.66
N ASN A 113 -16.11 -14.02 4.95
CA ASN A 113 -16.09 -14.82 6.19
C ASN A 113 -15.62 -14.03 7.41
N GLY A 114 -14.82 -12.97 7.21
CA GLY A 114 -14.36 -12.13 8.30
C GLY A 114 -13.34 -12.82 9.21
N ILE A 115 -12.47 -13.68 8.67
CA ILE A 115 -11.55 -14.50 9.48
C ILE A 115 -10.61 -13.66 10.38
N PHE A 116 -10.37 -12.38 10.08
CA PHE A 116 -9.55 -11.52 10.95
C PHE A 116 -10.33 -10.79 12.05
N ASP A 117 -11.67 -10.90 12.04
CA ASP A 117 -12.57 -10.22 12.96
C ASP A 117 -13.22 -11.19 13.97
N CYS A 118 -13.04 -12.50 13.78
CA CYS A 118 -13.58 -13.50 14.69
C CYS A 118 -12.74 -13.65 15.97
N LEU A 119 -13.41 -13.98 17.06
CA LEU A 119 -12.79 -14.23 18.37
C LEU A 119 -12.54 -15.72 18.63
N ASP A 120 -13.40 -16.59 18.09
CA ASP A 120 -13.28 -18.03 18.26
C ASP A 120 -12.30 -18.64 17.26
N PHE A 121 -11.56 -19.66 17.70
CA PHE A 121 -10.59 -20.34 16.85
C PHE A 121 -11.25 -21.09 15.69
N ASN A 122 -12.43 -21.68 15.91
CA ASN A 122 -13.13 -22.44 14.87
C ASN A 122 -13.67 -21.49 13.78
N ASP A 123 -14.22 -20.34 14.19
CA ASP A 123 -14.66 -19.30 13.25
C ASP A 123 -13.50 -18.76 12.38
N PHE A 124 -12.26 -18.79 12.90
CA PHE A 124 -11.05 -18.46 12.15
C PHE A 124 -10.65 -19.58 11.18
N ILE A 125 -10.57 -20.82 11.67
CA ILE A 125 -9.90 -21.91 10.95
C ILE A 125 -10.83 -22.69 10.02
N ASP A 126 -12.11 -22.85 10.37
CA ASP A 126 -13.05 -23.67 9.58
C ASP A 126 -13.23 -23.12 8.16
N PRO A 127 -13.45 -21.80 7.93
CA PRO A 127 -13.52 -21.27 6.56
C PRO A 127 -12.23 -21.48 5.77
N ILE A 128 -11.08 -21.47 6.46
CA ILE A 128 -9.78 -21.70 5.84
C ILE A 128 -9.66 -23.18 5.45
N PHE A 129 -10.08 -24.12 6.29
CA PHE A 129 -10.11 -25.54 5.96
C PHE A 129 -11.03 -25.84 4.79
N ASP A 130 -12.26 -25.32 4.81
CA ASP A 130 -13.23 -25.49 3.72
C ASP A 130 -12.66 -24.99 2.38
N ALA A 131 -11.95 -23.86 2.41
CA ALA A 131 -11.31 -23.31 1.22
C ALA A 131 -10.04 -24.08 0.81
N ALA A 132 -9.28 -24.59 1.78
CA ALA A 132 -8.07 -25.38 1.55
C ALA A 132 -8.38 -26.78 1.00
N ASP A 133 -9.52 -27.38 1.35
CA ASP A 133 -10.00 -28.64 0.77
C ASP A 133 -10.22 -28.52 -0.75
N VAL A 134 -10.51 -27.31 -1.23
CA VAL A 134 -10.64 -27.00 -2.66
C VAL A 134 -9.28 -26.61 -3.28
N ASP A 135 -8.44 -25.88 -2.54
CA ASP A 135 -7.10 -25.49 -2.95
C ASP A 135 -6.10 -25.57 -1.79
N ASN A 136 -5.36 -26.69 -1.73
CA ASN A 136 -4.41 -27.00 -0.64
C ASN A 136 -3.34 -25.92 -0.43
N ASN A 137 -3.05 -25.08 -1.44
CA ASN A 137 -2.04 -24.04 -1.35
C ASN A 137 -2.55 -22.76 -0.69
N LEU A 138 -3.86 -22.61 -0.52
CA LEU A 138 -4.47 -21.39 -0.01
C LEU A 138 -4.07 -21.12 1.45
N TRP A 139 -3.96 -22.15 2.28
CA TRP A 139 -3.47 -22.00 3.65
C TRP A 139 -2.05 -21.43 3.70
N GLY A 140 -1.14 -21.98 2.88
CA GLY A 140 0.24 -21.49 2.78
C GLY A 140 0.27 -20.00 2.42
N LEU A 141 -0.54 -19.60 1.43
CA LEU A 141 -0.69 -18.21 1.04
C LEU A 141 -1.25 -17.32 2.17
N ILE A 142 -2.34 -17.71 2.83
CA ILE A 142 -2.93 -16.93 3.94
C ILE A 142 -1.89 -16.75 5.06
N ARG A 143 -1.17 -17.81 5.43
CA ARG A 143 -0.10 -17.75 6.42
C ARG A 143 1.02 -16.79 5.99
N GLU A 144 1.49 -16.86 4.75
CA GLU A 144 2.49 -15.91 4.23
C GLU A 144 2.00 -14.45 4.35
N LEU A 145 0.76 -14.20 3.94
CA LEU A 145 0.14 -12.87 3.96
C LEU A 145 0.02 -12.31 5.38
N MET A 146 -0.31 -13.16 6.36
CA MET A 146 -0.39 -12.78 7.77
C MET A 146 0.97 -12.39 8.35
N LEU A 147 2.02 -13.15 8.02
CA LEU A 147 3.34 -13.03 8.67
C LEU A 147 4.25 -11.97 8.04
N VAL A 148 3.98 -11.56 6.80
CA VAL A 148 4.87 -10.63 6.11
C VAL A 148 4.79 -9.21 6.69
N GLU A 149 5.93 -8.54 6.78
CA GLU A 149 5.98 -7.11 7.11
C GLU A 149 5.47 -6.30 5.91
N ASP A 150 4.37 -5.58 6.09
CA ASP A 150 3.78 -4.77 5.02
C ASP A 150 4.50 -3.44 4.80
N ALA A 151 5.20 -2.91 5.82
CA ALA A 151 5.92 -1.64 5.76
C ALA A 151 5.07 -0.49 5.17
N TYR A 152 3.78 -0.43 5.49
CA TYR A 152 2.88 0.60 4.97
C TYR A 152 3.33 2.02 5.33
N LEU A 153 3.27 2.92 4.35
CA LEU A 153 3.44 4.35 4.51
C LEU A 153 2.58 5.12 3.52
N ARG A 154 2.27 6.37 3.85
CA ARG A 154 1.49 7.26 2.99
C ARG A 154 1.99 8.69 3.08
N TYR A 155 2.37 9.27 1.95
CA TYR A 155 2.52 10.70 1.81
C TYR A 155 1.15 11.36 1.56
N ASP A 156 0.88 12.47 2.26
CA ASP A 156 -0.30 13.31 2.05
C ASP A 156 0.10 14.80 1.94
N ASN A 157 -0.48 15.46 0.94
CA ASN A 157 -0.67 16.91 0.86
C ASN A 157 -2.06 17.24 1.44
N ASP A 158 -2.12 17.65 2.71
CA ASP A 158 -3.38 17.75 3.47
C ASP A 158 -3.62 19.19 3.97
N PRO A 159 -4.08 20.10 3.11
CA PRO A 159 -4.35 21.49 3.47
C PRO A 159 -5.48 21.66 4.50
N ASP A 160 -6.39 20.69 4.59
CA ASP A 160 -7.60 20.79 5.42
C ASP A 160 -7.33 20.53 6.90
N GLN A 161 -6.27 19.78 7.22
CA GLN A 161 -5.92 19.38 8.60
C GLN A 161 -4.64 20.05 9.12
N VAL A 162 -4.09 21.03 8.39
CA VAL A 162 -2.82 21.69 8.76
C VAL A 162 -2.89 22.25 10.18
N ASN A 163 -1.94 21.83 11.01
CA ASN A 163 -1.78 22.29 12.39
C ASN A 163 -0.30 22.43 12.76
N GLY A 164 0.35 23.41 12.13
CA GLY A 164 1.78 23.71 12.36
C GLY A 164 2.66 22.47 12.21
N HIS A 165 3.54 22.23 13.19
CA HIS A 165 4.42 21.06 13.19
C HIS A 165 3.76 19.77 13.71
N ILE A 166 2.54 19.85 14.26
CA ILE A 166 1.78 18.66 14.70
C ILE A 166 1.22 17.93 13.47
N HIS A 167 0.73 18.70 12.48
CA HIS A 167 0.25 18.20 11.20
C HIS A 167 0.71 19.14 10.07
N PRO A 168 1.94 18.97 9.57
CA PRO A 168 2.44 19.78 8.46
C PRO A 168 1.64 19.53 7.18
N LEU A 169 1.60 20.54 6.30
CA LEU A 169 0.93 20.44 4.99
C LEU A 169 1.37 19.20 4.20
N HIS A 170 2.68 18.95 4.17
CA HIS A 170 3.29 17.81 3.54
C HIS A 170 3.83 16.89 4.63
N HIS A 171 3.36 15.65 4.69
CA HIS A 171 3.85 14.69 5.66
C HIS A 171 3.75 13.26 5.14
N ILE A 172 4.55 12.38 5.74
CA ILE A 172 4.47 10.93 5.57
C ILE A 172 3.89 10.33 6.86
N ASP A 173 2.71 9.74 6.76
CA ASP A 173 2.15 8.83 7.74
C ASP A 173 2.88 7.49 7.67
N MET A 174 3.44 7.07 8.80
CA MET A 174 4.09 5.78 8.99
C MET A 174 3.16 4.85 9.77
N TYR A 175 2.95 3.64 9.24
CA TYR A 175 2.07 2.61 9.80
C TYR A 175 0.58 3.01 9.86
N TYR A 176 -0.29 2.00 9.88
CA TYR A 176 -1.75 2.19 9.90
C TYR A 176 -2.40 2.03 11.28
N SER A 177 -1.75 1.33 12.21
CA SER A 177 -2.31 1.07 13.53
C SER A 177 -2.18 2.29 14.42
N SER A 178 -3.26 2.70 15.08
CA SER A 178 -3.29 3.88 15.96
C SER A 178 -2.27 3.84 17.11
N SER A 179 -1.94 2.65 17.60
CA SER A 179 -0.96 2.45 18.68
C SER A 179 0.50 2.63 18.25
N GLY A 180 0.80 2.47 16.96
CA GLY A 180 2.16 2.50 16.43
C GLY A 180 2.41 3.61 15.41
N SER A 181 1.37 4.28 14.93
CA SER A 181 1.46 5.28 13.86
C SER A 181 2.15 6.56 14.32
N PHE A 182 2.95 7.15 13.45
CA PHE A 182 3.53 8.48 13.63
C PHE A 182 3.71 9.18 12.28
N LYS A 183 4.08 10.46 12.31
CA LYS A 183 4.26 11.29 11.10
C LYS A 183 5.67 11.82 10.98
N ILE A 184 6.13 11.98 9.75
CA ILE A 184 7.33 12.74 9.41
C ILE A 184 6.92 13.91 8.52
N GLY A 185 7.14 15.14 8.98
CA GLY A 185 6.88 16.35 8.20
C GLY A 185 7.90 16.55 7.08
N LEU A 186 7.46 17.14 5.98
CA LEU A 186 8.28 17.54 4.84
C LEU A 186 8.09 19.03 4.56
N ASP A 187 9.17 19.70 4.14
CA ASP A 187 9.13 21.14 3.83
C ASP A 187 8.45 21.45 2.49
N GLN A 188 8.33 20.45 1.62
CA GLN A 188 7.78 20.58 0.28
C GLN A 188 7.07 19.30 -0.16
N GLN A 189 6.21 19.43 -1.17
CA GLN A 189 5.62 18.31 -1.87
C GLN A 189 6.70 17.43 -2.50
N ILE A 190 6.50 16.12 -2.43
CA ILE A 190 7.31 15.12 -3.12
C ILE A 190 6.45 14.38 -4.15
N ASP A 191 7.08 13.93 -5.22
CA ASP A 191 6.46 13.05 -6.21
C ASP A 191 6.77 11.58 -5.90
N LYS A 192 6.12 10.66 -6.63
CA LYS A 192 6.37 9.22 -6.49
C LYS A 192 7.83 8.85 -6.75
N ALA A 193 8.52 9.53 -7.67
CA ALA A 193 9.92 9.25 -7.97
C ALA A 193 10.82 9.57 -6.76
N SER A 194 10.59 10.70 -6.10
CA SER A 194 11.27 11.10 -4.87
C SER A 194 11.00 10.11 -3.74
N LEU A 195 9.75 9.69 -3.56
CA LEU A 195 9.39 8.69 -2.55
C LEU A 195 10.06 7.33 -2.81
N ILE A 196 10.14 6.88 -4.07
CA ILE A 196 10.89 5.68 -4.45
C ILE A 196 12.38 5.84 -4.09
N GLY A 197 12.95 7.02 -4.31
CA GLY A 197 14.33 7.35 -3.93
C GLY A 197 14.56 7.30 -2.42
N ILE A 198 13.64 7.84 -1.61
CA ILE A 198 13.73 7.80 -0.15
C ILE A 198 13.72 6.36 0.39
N LEU A 199 12.94 5.48 -0.22
CA LEU A 199 12.74 4.09 0.25
C LEU A 199 13.77 3.10 -0.30
N SER A 200 14.54 3.50 -1.30
CA SER A 200 15.52 2.65 -1.95
C SER A 200 16.81 2.58 -1.13
N THR A 201 17.34 1.37 -0.93
CA THR A 201 18.66 1.15 -0.32
C THR A 201 19.83 1.37 -1.29
N GLU A 202 19.54 1.71 -2.54
CA GLU A 202 20.54 2.00 -3.59
C GLU A 202 20.74 3.50 -3.84
N THR A 203 20.10 4.34 -3.03
CA THR A 203 20.13 5.82 -3.10
C THR A 203 20.65 6.38 -1.77
N ASP A 204 21.16 7.61 -1.81
CA ASP A 204 21.66 8.25 -0.59
C ASP A 204 20.54 8.39 0.45
N CYS A 205 20.88 8.09 1.70
CA CYS A 205 19.94 8.22 2.81
C CYS A 205 19.64 9.69 3.08
N HIS A 206 18.37 9.97 3.38
CA HIS A 206 17.93 11.30 3.80
C HIS A 206 18.07 11.46 5.32
N TYR A 207 18.52 12.63 5.75
CA TYR A 207 18.66 12.96 7.16
C TYR A 207 17.40 13.64 7.67
N LEU A 208 16.86 13.15 8.79
CA LEU A 208 15.84 13.87 9.54
C LEU A 208 16.50 15.00 10.34
N ARG A 209 15.93 16.20 10.27
CA ARG A 209 16.34 17.35 11.07
C ARG A 209 15.18 17.77 11.98
N PRO A 210 15.46 18.27 13.20
CA PRO A 210 14.43 18.88 14.02
C PRO A 210 13.73 20.02 13.27
N ALA A 211 12.42 20.16 13.47
CA ALA A 211 11.69 21.31 12.95
C ALA A 211 12.30 22.61 13.50
N GLU A 212 12.48 23.61 12.64
CA GLU A 212 12.97 24.91 13.09
C GLU A 212 11.97 25.53 14.06
N VAL A 213 12.45 25.99 15.22
CA VAL A 213 11.61 26.71 16.18
C VAL A 213 11.22 28.02 15.52
N ALA A 214 9.92 28.21 15.27
CA ALA A 214 9.39 29.48 14.78
C ALA A 214 9.95 30.61 15.66
N ALA A 215 10.73 31.51 15.06
CA ALA A 215 11.35 32.60 15.78
C ALA A 215 10.27 33.34 16.57
N VAL A 216 10.36 33.28 17.91
CA VAL A 216 9.47 34.03 18.78
C VAL A 216 9.60 35.48 18.35
N ARG A 217 8.54 36.04 17.74
CA ARG A 217 8.44 37.48 17.50
C ARG A 217 8.52 38.11 18.88
N ARG A 218 9.73 38.52 19.29
CA ARG A 218 9.93 39.37 20.46
C ARG A 218 9.14 40.63 20.17
N GLY A 219 7.94 40.70 20.75
CA GLY A 219 7.14 41.89 20.74
C GLY A 219 7.99 43.01 21.30
N ASN A 220 8.14 44.08 20.51
CA ASN A 220 8.63 45.36 20.96
C ASN A 220 7.77 45.79 22.15
N GLN A 221 8.20 45.50 23.37
CA GLN A 221 7.80 46.30 24.52
C GLN A 221 8.67 47.56 24.47
N ARG A 222 8.05 48.62 23.93
CA ARG A 222 8.49 50.00 24.11
C ARG A 222 8.33 50.42 25.55
#